data_AF-A0A7V9MTH3-F1
#
_entry.id   AF-A0A7V9MTH3-F1
#
_cell.length_a   1.000
_cell.length_b   1.000
_cell.length_c   1.000
_cell.angle_alpha   90.00
_cell.angle_beta   90.00
_cell.angle_gamma   90.00
#
_symmetry.space_group_name_H-M   'P 1'
#
loop_
_entity.id
_entity.type
_entity.pdbx_description
1 polymer ?
#
loop_
_entity_poly.entity_id
_entity_poly.type
_entity_poly.pdbx_seq_one_letter_code
_entity_poly.pdbx_strand_id
1 'polypeptide(L)' 'MRLYVVNAGPNLASAFHIIGGMFAAVYPDGDAKHALTGVSTYPISPGQGVVLDAIMPQPGKYPFVDHSMRAMTIGAAG' A
#
# COMPACT_ATOMS: atom_id res chain seq x y z
N MET A 1 -9.46 -2.16 7.75
CA MET A 1 -9.89 -1.61 6.45
C MET A 1 -9.27 -2.45 5.36
N ARG A 2 -10.02 -2.84 4.31
CA ARG A 2 -9.48 -3.53 3.14
C ARG A 2 -9.33 -2.54 1.97
N LEU A 3 -8.19 -2.57 1.32
CA LEU A 3 -7.84 -1.73 0.17
C LEU A 3 -7.56 -2.62 -1.04
N TYR A 4 -8.06 -2.19 -2.20
CA TYR A 4 -7.73 -2.77 -3.50
C TYR A 4 -6.94 -1.70 -4.25
N VAL A 5 -5.63 -1.87 -4.34
CA VAL A 5 -4.73 -0.84 -4.85
C VAL A 5 -4.15 -1.32 -6.16
N VAL A 6 -4.18 -0.44 -7.17
CA VAL A 6 -3.56 -0.68 -8.47
C VAL A 6 -2.53 0.40 -8.70
N ASN A 7 -1.30 -0.01 -8.99
CA ASN A 7 -0.34 0.88 -9.62
C ASN A 7 -0.53 0.80 -11.13
N ALA A 8 -1.26 1.74 -11.72
CA ALA A 8 -1.49 1.77 -13.16
C ALA A 8 -0.21 2.04 -13.98
N GLY A 9 0.87 2.50 -13.33
CA GLY A 9 2.14 2.81 -14.00
C GLY A 9 2.09 4.13 -14.77
N PRO A 10 2.76 4.23 -15.94
CA PRO A 10 3.31 3.11 -16.73
C PRO A 10 4.70 2.63 -16.28
N ASN A 11 5.47 3.45 -15.56
CA ASN A 11 6.91 3.20 -15.40
C ASN A 11 7.39 3.04 -13.96
N LEU A 12 6.74 3.70 -13.00
CA LEU A 12 7.25 3.80 -11.64
C LEU A 12 6.56 2.76 -10.75
N ALA A 13 7.34 2.02 -9.96
CA ALA A 13 6.80 1.23 -8.86
C ALA A 13 6.38 2.17 -7.72
N SER A 14 5.37 1.75 -6.95
CA SER A 14 4.91 2.44 -5.74
C SER A 14 5.37 1.68 -4.51
N ALA A 15 5.99 2.36 -3.55
CA ALA A 15 6.25 1.80 -2.22
C ALA A 15 5.05 2.13 -1.31
N PHE A 16 3.93 1.43 -1.51
CA PHE A 16 2.67 1.79 -0.85
C PHE A 16 2.73 1.60 0.66
N HIS A 17 2.43 2.66 1.41
CA HIS A 17 2.53 2.72 2.86
C HIS A 17 1.38 3.52 3.46
N ILE A 18 1.02 3.21 4.71
CA ILE A 18 0.08 3.98 5.51
C ILE A 18 0.80 4.48 6.76
N ILE A 19 0.99 5.79 6.85
CA ILE A 19 1.67 6.39 8.00
C ILE A 19 0.86 6.14 9.28
N GLY A 20 1.51 5.57 10.29
CA GLY A 20 0.90 5.21 11.58
C GLY A 20 0.14 3.87 11.57
N GLY A 21 0.07 3.17 10.43
CA GLY A 21 -0.56 1.87 10.29
C GLY A 21 0.42 0.76 9.89
N MET A 22 -0.06 -0.48 9.95
CA MET A 22 0.58 -1.66 9.36
C MET A 22 -0.46 -2.53 8.66
N PHE A 23 -0.01 -3.35 7.72
CA PHE A 23 -0.85 -4.33 7.04
C PHE A 23 -0.90 -5.64 7.84
N ALA A 24 -2.11 -6.01 8.27
CA ALA A 24 -2.39 -7.32 8.83
C ALA A 24 -2.19 -8.42 7.80
N ALA A 25 -2.63 -8.16 6.56
CA ALA A 25 -2.44 -9.04 5.41
C ALA A 25 -2.16 -8.22 4.14
N VAL A 26 -1.27 -8.73 3.29
CA VAL A 26 -1.07 -8.25 1.92
C VAL A 26 -1.21 -9.44 1.00
N TYR A 27 -2.01 -9.31 -0.05
CA TYR A 27 -2.27 -10.32 -1.07
C TYR A 27 -1.73 -9.79 -2.42
N PRO A 28 -0.48 -10.14 -2.79
CA PRO A 28 0.26 -9.59 -3.93
C PRO A 28 -0.47 -9.56 -5.29
N ASP A 29 -1.38 -10.50 -5.51
CA ASP A 29 -2.15 -10.73 -6.74
C ASP A 29 -3.64 -10.94 -6.43
N GLY A 30 -4.06 -10.65 -5.20
CA GLY A 30 -5.41 -10.94 -4.71
C GLY A 30 -5.68 -12.40 -4.35
N ASP A 31 -4.70 -13.31 -4.46
CA ASP A 31 -4.85 -14.69 -3.99
C ASP A 31 -4.61 -14.78 -2.48
N ALA A 32 -5.58 -15.34 -1.76
CA ALA A 32 -5.49 -15.60 -0.32
C ALA A 32 -4.31 -16.52 0.05
N LYS A 33 -3.86 -17.37 -0.88
CA LYS A 33 -2.72 -18.28 -0.67
C LYS A 33 -1.38 -17.56 -0.60
N HIS A 34 -1.29 -16.35 -1.15
CA HIS A 34 -0.05 -15.54 -1.17
C HIS A 34 0.00 -14.51 -0.04
N ALA A 35 -0.86 -14.66 0.98
CA ALA A 35 -0.96 -13.70 2.07
C ALA A 35 0.36 -13.54 2.84
N LEU A 36 0.83 -12.29 2.92
CA LEU A 36 1.93 -11.86 3.79
C LEU A 36 1.37 -11.14 5.01
N THR A 37 2.00 -11.26 6.18
CA THR A 37 1.55 -10.60 7.41
C THR A 37 2.64 -9.69 7.99
N GLY A 38 2.24 -8.70 8.78
CA GLY A 38 3.19 -7.80 9.47
C GLY A 38 3.97 -6.87 8.53
N VAL A 39 3.43 -6.58 7.35
CA VAL A 39 4.08 -5.72 6.34
C VAL A 39 3.80 -4.26 6.66
N SER A 40 4.84 -3.41 6.69
CA SER A 40 4.69 -1.96 6.87
C SER A 40 4.50 -1.22 5.55
N THR A 41 5.25 -1.64 4.52
CA THR A 41 5.27 -1.04 3.18
C THR A 41 5.35 -2.16 2.15
N TYR A 42 4.58 -2.07 1.08
CA TYR A 42 4.58 -3.07 0.03
C TYR A 42 4.89 -2.47 -1.35
N PRO A 43 5.88 -2.99 -2.10
CA PRO A 43 6.16 -2.53 -3.45
C PRO A 43 5.09 -3.04 -4.43
N ILE A 44 4.51 -2.13 -5.20
CA ILE A 44 3.52 -2.42 -6.23
C ILE A 44 4.12 -2.00 -7.58
N SER A 45 4.40 -2.98 -8.44
CA SER A 45 4.99 -2.73 -9.76
C SER A 45 3.99 -2.07 -10.72
N PRO A 46 4.45 -1.39 -11.78
CA PRO A 46 3.55 -0.89 -12.83
C PRO A 46 2.66 -2.01 -13.39
N GLY A 47 1.36 -1.74 -13.50
CA GLY A 47 0.35 -2.70 -13.95
C GLY A 47 -0.11 -3.71 -12.88
N GLN A 48 0.46 -3.69 -11.68
CA GLN A 48 0.11 -4.64 -10.62
C GLN A 48 -1.08 -4.14 -9.78
N GLY A 49 -1.97 -5.08 -9.43
CA GLY A 49 -3.02 -4.90 -8.42
C GLY A 49 -2.73 -5.74 -7.18
N VAL A 50 -3.00 -5.18 -6.00
CA VAL A 50 -2.74 -5.80 -4.68
C VAL A 50 -3.95 -5.57 -3.77
N VAL A 51 -4.30 -6.56 -2.95
CA VAL A 51 -5.27 -6.40 -1.87
C VAL A 51 -4.53 -6.26 -0.54
N LEU A 52 -4.87 -5.27 0.27
CA LEU A 52 -4.21 -5.01 1.55
C LEU A 52 -5.26 -4.86 2.67
N ASP A 53 -5.03 -5.52 3.79
CA ASP A 53 -5.80 -5.32 5.02
C ASP A 53 -5.00 -4.50 6.01
N ALA A 54 -5.45 -3.28 6.28
CA ALA A 54 -4.81 -2.35 7.19
C ALA A 54 -5.53 -2.27 8.54
N ILE A 55 -4.75 -2.11 9.61
CA ILE A 55 -5.23 -1.86 10.97
C ILE A 55 -4.93 -0.41 11.34
N MET A 56 -5.97 0.34 11.75
CA MET A 56 -5.83 1.67 12.35
C MET A 56 -6.11 1.57 13.84
N PRO A 57 -5.08 1.51 14.70
CA PRO A 57 -5.24 1.11 16.10
C PRO A 57 -5.93 2.17 16.96
N GLN A 58 -5.96 3.43 16.52
CA GLN A 58 -6.51 4.55 17.29
C GLN A 58 -7.27 5.52 16.36
N PRO A 59 -8.17 6.36 16.90
CA PRO A 59 -8.74 7.47 16.13
C PRO A 59 -7.65 8.45 15.68
N GLY A 60 -7.65 8.82 14.40
CA GLY A 60 -6.64 9.72 13.86
C GLY A 60 -6.70 9.84 12.34
N LYS A 61 -5.75 10.60 11.78
CA LYS A 61 -5.51 10.69 10.34
C LYS A 61 -4.36 9.76 9.97
N TYR A 62 -4.55 8.95 8.94
CA TYR A 62 -3.61 7.94 8.48
C TYR A 62 -3.33 8.15 6.99
N PRO A 63 -2.38 9.03 6.63
CA PRO A 63 -2.05 9.30 5.24
C PRO A 63 -1.60 8.02 4.51
N PHE A 64 -2.16 7.79 3.34
CA PHE A 64 -1.68 6.82 2.36
C PHE A 64 -0.65 7.49 1.47
N VAL A 65 0.51 6.84 1.29
CA VAL A 65 1.62 7.43 0.53
C VAL A 65 2.31 6.41 -0.35
N ASP A 66 2.91 6.89 -1.43
CA ASP A 66 4.06 6.22 -2.03
C ASP A 66 5.32 6.64 -1.25
N HIS A 67 5.92 5.70 -0.52
CA HIS A 67 7.11 5.96 0.30
C HIS A 67 8.40 6.19 -0.52
N SER A 68 8.32 6.10 -1.86
CA SER A 68 9.25 6.82 -2.72
C SER A 68 9.03 8.33 -2.53
N MET A 69 9.84 8.96 -1.66
CA MET A 69 9.60 10.35 -1.22
C MET A 69 9.51 11.35 -2.37
N ARG A 70 10.17 11.07 -3.51
CA ARG A 70 9.99 11.82 -4.75
C ARG A 70 8.53 11.79 -5.22
N ALA A 71 7.92 10.61 -5.31
CA ALA A 71 6.54 10.43 -5.74
C ALA A 71 5.56 11.07 -4.74
N MET A 72 5.78 10.88 -3.44
CA MET A 72 5.00 11.54 -2.39
C MET A 72 4.96 13.06 -2.56
N THR A 73 6.14 13.68 -2.77
CA THR A 73 6.29 15.13 -2.86
C THR A 73 5.61 15.73 -4.09
N ILE A 74 5.47 14.96 -5.17
CA ILE A 74 4.77 15.39 -6.39
C ILE A 74 3.29 15.01 -6.43
N GLY A 75 2.74 14.47 -5.32
CA GLY A 75 1.30 14.30 -5.15
C GLY A 75 0.82 12.88 -4.83
N ALA A 76 1.70 11.88 -4.72
CA ALA A 76 1.31 10.52 -4.31
C ALA A 76 1.14 10.41 -2.77
N ALA A 77 0.28 11.26 -2.22
CA ALA A 77 -0.10 11.29 -0.81
C ALA A 77 -1.59 11.68 -0.67
N GLY A 78 -2.34 11.00 0.18
CA GLY A 78 -3.78 11.25 0.39
C GLY A 78 -4.36 10.66 1.66
#